data_AF-A0A1F2YB38-F1
#
_entry.id   AF-A0A1F2YB38-F1
#
_cell.length_a   1.000
_cell.length_b   1.000
_cell.length_c   1.000
_cell.angle_alpha   90.00
_cell.angle_beta   90.00
_cell.angle_gamma   90.00
#
_symmetry.space_group_name_H-M   'P 1'
#
loop_
_entity.id
_entity.type
_entity.pdbx_description
1 polymer ?
#
loop_
_entity_poly.entity_id
_entity_poly.type
_entity_poly.pdbx_seq_one_letter_code
_entity_poly.pdbx_strand_id
1 'polypeptide(L)'
;MLAAFRQAAAATGVEVSTVLGGWPEVAGEVGIADVVVCDHVLYNVQDLGPFVRALDDHAHRRVVIEITEQHPLAWMNDLWIGFHGLERPDGPTAEDAALALAELGIAARREEETRPPRSSGFDQRQDAVSLIRRRLCLRPERDAELAEALGDRLAAHDGVWSAGPTEQRVVTLWWDRRG
;
A
#
# COMPACT_ATOMS: atom_id res chain seq x y z
N MET A 1 -2.80 -3.17 -13.87
CA MET A 1 -2.41 -3.93 -12.67
C MET A 1 -2.47 -5.44 -12.92
N LEU A 2 -3.63 -6.05 -13.16
CA LEU A 2 -3.73 -7.51 -13.38
C LEU A 2 -2.85 -8.06 -14.51
N ALA A 3 -2.69 -7.33 -15.62
CA ALA A 3 -1.79 -7.73 -16.71
C ALA A 3 -0.32 -7.82 -16.24
N ALA A 4 0.16 -6.83 -15.48
CA ALA A 4 1.51 -6.83 -14.91
C ALA A 4 1.68 -7.96 -13.88
N PHE A 5 0.65 -8.24 -13.07
CA PHE A 5 0.67 -9.36 -12.13
C PHE A 5 0.79 -10.71 -12.86
N ARG A 6 0.00 -10.94 -13.93
CA ARG A 6 0.12 -12.15 -14.74
C ARG A 6 1.49 -12.28 -15.41
N GLN A 7 2.06 -11.17 -15.87
CA GLN A 7 3.40 -11.16 -16.46
C GLN A 7 4.47 -11.55 -15.43
N ALA A 8 4.37 -11.03 -14.20
CA ALA A 8 5.27 -11.40 -13.12
C ALA A 8 5.15 -12.88 -12.74
N ALA A 9 3.92 -13.41 -12.63
CA ALA A 9 3.67 -14.83 -12.34
C ALA A 9 4.19 -15.76 -13.45
N ALA A 10 4.02 -15.38 -14.72
CA ALA A 10 4.56 -16.14 -15.85
C ALA A 10 6.10 -16.19 -15.81
N ALA A 11 6.76 -15.10 -15.42
CA ALA A 11 8.22 -15.06 -15.29
C ALA A 11 8.76 -15.95 -14.16
N THR A 12 7.94 -16.25 -13.14
CA THR A 12 8.30 -17.13 -12.02
C THR A 12 7.78 -18.57 -12.18
N GLY A 13 7.06 -18.87 -13.27
CA GLY A 13 6.49 -20.19 -13.52
C GLY A 13 5.32 -20.55 -12.61
N VAL A 14 4.69 -19.57 -11.98
CA VAL A 14 3.54 -19.76 -11.08
C VAL A 14 2.25 -19.68 -11.89
N GLU A 15 1.37 -20.67 -11.72
CA GLU A 15 0.03 -20.63 -12.29
C GLU A 15 -0.80 -19.52 -11.63
N VAL A 16 -1.50 -18.74 -12.45
CA VAL A 16 -2.26 -17.58 -11.96
C VAL A 16 -3.62 -17.50 -12.62
N SER A 17 -4.64 -17.33 -11.79
CA SER A 17 -5.97 -16.87 -12.18
C SER A 17 -6.20 -15.48 -11.61
N THR A 18 -6.94 -14.63 -12.33
CA THR A 18 -7.21 -13.26 -11.88
C THR A 18 -8.67 -12.92 -12.17
N VAL A 19 -9.31 -12.23 -11.23
CA VAL A 19 -10.66 -11.68 -11.39
C VAL A 19 -10.56 -10.16 -11.44
N LEU A 20 -11.29 -9.52 -12.35
CA LEU A 20 -11.30 -8.06 -12.49
C LEU A 20 -12.52 -7.49 -11.76
N GLY A 21 -12.28 -6.71 -10.71
CA GLY A 21 -13.31 -5.93 -10.03
C GLY A 21 -12.88 -5.46 -8.65
N GLY A 22 -13.82 -4.89 -7.91
CA GLY A 22 -13.65 -4.47 -6.53
C GLY A 22 -13.85 -5.64 -5.56
N TRP A 23 -13.09 -5.65 -4.47
CA TRP A 23 -13.37 -6.51 -3.34
C TRP A 23 -14.21 -5.72 -2.31
N PRO A 24 -15.29 -6.29 -1.75
CA PRO A 24 -15.74 -7.68 -1.84
C PRO A 24 -16.76 -7.98 -2.96
N GLU A 25 -17.02 -7.06 -3.89
CA GLU A 25 -18.08 -7.20 -4.90
C GLU A 25 -17.91 -8.44 -5.78
N VAL A 26 -16.67 -8.80 -6.13
CA VAL A 26 -16.36 -9.98 -6.96
C VAL A 26 -16.04 -11.23 -6.14
N ALA A 27 -16.26 -11.23 -4.83
CA ALA A 27 -15.90 -12.34 -3.96
C ALA A 27 -16.56 -13.67 -4.41
N GLY A 28 -17.82 -13.62 -4.88
CA GLY A 28 -18.51 -14.81 -5.40
C GLY A 28 -17.90 -15.45 -6.66
N GLU A 29 -16.97 -14.78 -7.33
CA GLU A 29 -16.22 -15.30 -8.49
C GLU A 29 -14.86 -15.90 -8.10
N VAL A 30 -14.47 -15.78 -6.83
CA VAL A 30 -13.18 -16.20 -6.29
C VAL A 30 -13.37 -17.45 -5.44
N GLY A 31 -12.54 -18.47 -5.67
CA GLY A 31 -12.56 -19.69 -4.85
C GLY A 31 -11.92 -19.47 -3.46
N ILE A 32 -12.18 -20.42 -2.55
CA ILE A 32 -11.50 -20.47 -1.25
C ILE A 32 -10.03 -20.90 -1.46
N ALA A 33 -9.11 -20.27 -0.74
CA ALA A 33 -7.69 -20.59 -0.73
C ALA A 33 -7.22 -20.95 0.69
N ASP A 34 -6.13 -21.72 0.81
CA ASP A 34 -5.53 -22.02 2.12
C ASP A 34 -5.09 -20.75 2.87
N VAL A 35 -4.54 -19.78 2.13
CA VAL A 35 -4.09 -18.49 2.65
C VAL A 35 -4.62 -17.37 1.76
N VAL A 36 -5.26 -16.38 2.38
CA VAL A 36 -5.66 -15.13 1.72
C VAL A 36 -4.69 -14.02 2.13
N VAL A 37 -4.12 -13.33 1.15
CA VAL A 37 -3.18 -12.22 1.37
C VAL A 37 -3.77 -10.92 0.84
N CYS A 38 -3.82 -9.91 1.70
CA CYS A 38 -4.18 -8.52 1.36
C CYS A 38 -2.93 -7.65 1.45
N ASP A 39 -2.27 -7.40 0.32
CA ASP A 39 -1.00 -6.66 0.25
C ASP A 39 -1.25 -5.18 -0.06
N HIS A 40 -1.02 -4.30 0.92
CA HIS A 40 -1.06 -2.85 0.79
C HIS A 40 -2.39 -2.29 0.22
N VAL A 41 -3.54 -2.84 0.64
CA VAL A 41 -4.88 -2.35 0.23
C VAL A 41 -5.67 -1.73 1.38
N LEU A 42 -5.57 -2.28 2.60
CA LEU A 42 -6.53 -2.04 3.68
C LEU A 42 -6.71 -0.55 4.05
N TYR A 43 -5.64 0.25 4.00
CA TYR A 43 -5.68 1.68 4.34
C TYR A 43 -6.53 2.53 3.38
N ASN A 44 -7.00 1.98 2.26
CA ASN A 44 -7.90 2.64 1.30
C ASN A 44 -9.33 2.09 1.33
N VAL A 45 -9.62 1.13 2.21
CA VAL A 45 -10.94 0.48 2.29
C VAL A 45 -11.90 1.38 3.06
N GLN A 46 -13.03 1.72 2.42
CA GLN A 46 -14.04 2.58 3.03
C GLN A 46 -14.92 1.84 4.05
N ASP A 47 -15.37 0.62 3.70
CA ASP A 47 -16.17 -0.23 4.59
C ASP A 47 -15.38 -1.49 4.97
N LEU A 48 -14.70 -1.41 6.11
CA LEU A 48 -13.78 -2.45 6.58
C LEU A 48 -14.50 -3.76 6.91
N GLY A 49 -15.73 -3.69 7.42
CA GLY A 49 -16.46 -4.85 7.95
C GLY A 49 -16.71 -5.92 6.87
N PRO A 50 -17.48 -5.61 5.81
CA PRO A 50 -17.71 -6.53 4.70
C PRO A 50 -16.41 -6.93 3.99
N PHE A 51 -15.47 -6.00 3.84
CA PHE A 51 -14.19 -6.27 3.19
C PHE A 51 -13.42 -7.38 3.90
N VAL A 52 -13.22 -7.25 5.22
CA VAL A 52 -12.45 -8.21 6.01
C VAL A 52 -13.21 -9.53 6.18
N ARG A 53 -14.53 -9.50 6.39
CA ARG A 53 -15.34 -10.73 6.46
C ARG A 53 -15.21 -11.55 5.19
N ALA A 54 -15.26 -10.91 4.02
CA ALA A 54 -15.05 -11.62 2.77
C ALA A 54 -13.65 -12.25 2.71
N LEU A 55 -12.59 -11.56 3.16
CA LEU A 55 -11.23 -12.15 3.20
C LEU A 55 -11.20 -13.38 4.10
N ASP A 56 -11.85 -13.29 5.27
CA ASP A 56 -11.99 -14.38 6.23
C ASP A 56 -12.75 -15.57 5.62
N ASP A 57 -13.90 -15.33 4.98
CA ASP A 57 -14.73 -16.37 4.35
C ASP A 57 -14.01 -17.10 3.20
N HIS A 58 -13.02 -16.46 2.57
CA HIS A 58 -12.23 -17.05 1.48
C HIS A 58 -10.93 -17.73 1.95
N ALA A 59 -10.62 -17.66 3.24
CA ALA A 59 -9.45 -18.31 3.82
C ALA A 59 -9.84 -19.64 4.48
N HIS A 60 -9.27 -20.74 4.00
CA HIS A 60 -9.44 -22.03 4.67
C HIS A 60 -8.59 -22.10 5.96
N ARG A 61 -7.37 -21.53 5.96
CA ARG A 61 -6.48 -21.62 7.13
C ARG A 61 -6.09 -20.26 7.71
N ARG A 62 -5.73 -19.28 6.88
CA ARG A 62 -5.16 -18.03 7.38
C ARG A 62 -5.47 -16.83 6.50
N VAL A 63 -5.73 -15.69 7.14
CA VAL A 63 -5.69 -14.38 6.49
C VAL A 63 -4.41 -13.65 6.91
N VAL A 64 -3.75 -13.01 5.96
CA VAL A 64 -2.58 -12.16 6.17
C VAL A 64 -2.85 -10.81 5.52
N ILE A 65 -2.69 -9.73 6.26
CA ILE A 65 -2.78 -8.37 5.77
C ILE A 65 -1.44 -7.69 6.00
N GLU A 66 -0.81 -7.20 4.93
CA GLU A 66 0.41 -6.39 5.00
C GLU A 66 0.05 -4.93 4.70
N ILE A 67 0.33 -4.01 5.61
CA ILE A 67 0.17 -2.56 5.43
C ILE A 67 1.39 -1.82 5.97
N THR A 68 1.52 -0.55 5.63
CA THR A 68 2.48 0.35 6.28
C THR A 68 1.91 0.86 7.60
N GLU A 69 2.77 1.27 8.53
CA GLU A 69 2.33 1.83 9.83
C GLU A 69 1.38 3.03 9.66
N GLN A 70 1.65 3.89 8.67
CA GLN A 70 0.79 4.98 8.24
C GLN A 70 0.52 4.85 6.74
N HIS A 71 -0.43 5.59 6.19
CA HIS A 71 -0.66 5.61 4.74
C HIS A 71 0.66 5.85 3.97
N PRO A 72 0.97 5.11 2.88
CA PRO A 72 2.27 5.18 2.21
C PRO A 72 2.60 6.54 1.56
N LEU A 73 1.65 7.46 1.56
CA LEU A 73 1.79 8.84 1.06
C LEU A 73 1.85 9.89 2.19
N ALA A 74 1.74 9.50 3.46
CA ALA A 74 1.73 10.41 4.61
C ALA A 74 3.04 11.22 4.75
N TRP A 75 4.16 10.69 4.25
CA TRP A 75 5.44 11.42 4.23
C TRP A 75 5.42 12.70 3.38
N MET A 76 4.40 12.90 2.53
CA MET A 76 4.22 14.12 1.73
C MET A 76 3.29 15.15 2.41
N ASN A 77 2.84 14.91 3.65
CA ASN A 77 1.87 15.80 4.32
C ASN A 77 2.42 17.24 4.45
N ASP A 78 3.72 17.40 4.71
CA ASP A 78 4.37 18.71 4.76
C ASP A 78 4.38 19.43 3.40
N LEU A 79 4.52 18.69 2.29
CA LEU A 79 4.42 19.23 0.94
C LEU A 79 2.99 19.67 0.61
N TRP A 80 1.96 18.96 1.09
CA TRP A 80 0.56 19.40 0.93
C TRP A 80 0.30 20.72 1.65
N ILE A 81 0.86 20.91 2.84
CA ILE A 81 0.80 22.18 3.57
C ILE A 81 1.56 23.26 2.79
N GLY A 82 2.79 22.99 2.35
CA GLY A 82 3.63 23.97 1.65
C GLY A 82 3.04 24.47 0.33
N PHE A 83 2.48 23.58 -0.49
CA PHE A 83 1.98 23.93 -1.83
C PHE A 83 0.50 24.32 -1.87
N HIS A 84 -0.32 23.82 -0.95
CA HIS A 84 -1.77 24.04 -0.97
C HIS A 84 -2.34 24.64 0.33
N GLY A 85 -1.55 24.73 1.41
CA GLY A 85 -2.06 25.10 2.73
C GLY A 85 -3.04 24.09 3.31
N LEU A 86 -2.97 22.83 2.86
CA LEU A 86 -3.90 21.76 3.25
C LEU A 86 -3.24 20.81 4.23
N GLU A 87 -3.79 20.75 5.44
CA GLU A 87 -3.46 19.72 6.41
C GLU A 87 -4.09 18.38 5.99
N ARG A 88 -3.26 17.35 5.92
CA ARG A 88 -3.69 15.98 5.63
C ARG A 88 -3.85 15.22 6.95
N PRO A 89 -4.79 14.27 7.04
CA PRO A 89 -4.89 13.40 8.20
C PRO A 89 -3.61 12.57 8.40
N ASP A 90 -3.25 12.31 9.65
CA ASP A 90 -2.16 11.40 10.03
C ASP A 90 -2.61 9.93 10.12
N GLY A 91 -3.92 9.68 10.03
CA GLY A 91 -4.53 8.35 10.08
C GLY A 91 -5.46 8.06 8.89
N PRO A 92 -5.94 6.82 8.76
CA PRO A 92 -5.76 5.71 9.70
C PRO A 92 -4.33 5.13 9.69
N THR A 93 -3.92 4.60 10.84
CA THR A 93 -2.67 3.87 11.08
C THR A 93 -2.90 2.37 11.11
N ALA A 94 -1.82 1.59 11.15
CA ALA A 94 -1.90 0.15 11.37
C ALA A 94 -2.45 -0.22 12.76
N GLU A 95 -2.32 0.67 13.74
CA GLU A 95 -2.99 0.51 15.06
C GLU A 95 -4.49 0.65 14.91
N ASP A 96 -4.96 1.67 14.19
CA ASP A 96 -6.40 1.86 13.94
C ASP A 96 -6.99 0.64 13.20
N ALA A 97 -6.24 0.08 12.25
CA ALA A 97 -6.62 -1.16 11.58
C ALA A 97 -6.72 -2.34 12.56
N ALA A 98 -5.74 -2.53 13.45
CA ALA A 98 -5.77 -3.61 14.44
C ALA A 98 -6.94 -3.48 15.42
N LEU A 99 -7.22 -2.26 15.90
CA LEU A 99 -8.37 -1.97 16.77
C LEU A 99 -9.69 -2.25 16.05
N ALA A 100 -9.83 -1.81 14.80
CA ALA A 100 -11.04 -2.05 14.02
C ALA A 100 -11.26 -3.54 13.73
N LEU A 101 -10.20 -4.32 13.50
CA LEU A 101 -10.30 -5.78 13.41
C LEU A 101 -10.78 -6.41 14.72
N ALA A 102 -10.28 -5.94 15.87
CA ALA A 102 -10.71 -6.42 17.17
C ALA A 102 -12.19 -6.12 17.45
N GLU A 103 -12.68 -4.94 17.06
CA GLU A 103 -14.11 -4.57 17.14
C GLU A 103 -14.99 -5.48 16.27
N LEU A 104 -14.47 -5.98 15.16
CA LEU A 104 -15.13 -6.99 14.31
C LEU A 104 -15.06 -8.42 14.87
N GLY A 105 -14.46 -8.60 16.05
CA GLY A 105 -14.29 -9.91 16.71
C GLY A 105 -13.10 -10.72 16.20
N ILE A 106 -12.18 -10.11 15.45
CA ILE A 106 -11.01 -10.76 14.87
C ILE A 106 -9.79 -10.52 15.75
N ALA A 107 -9.32 -11.57 16.41
CA ALA A 107 -8.13 -11.53 17.23
C ALA A 107 -6.85 -11.67 16.38
N ALA A 108 -6.53 -10.63 15.62
CA ALA A 108 -5.33 -10.59 14.78
C ALA A 108 -4.05 -10.53 15.62
N ARG A 109 -3.06 -11.34 15.24
CA ARG A 109 -1.67 -11.16 15.66
C ARG A 109 -1.03 -10.07 14.83
N ARG A 110 -0.07 -9.38 15.42
CA ARG A 110 0.64 -8.25 14.80
C ARG A 110 2.14 -8.50 14.83
N GLU A 111 2.77 -8.31 13.70
CA GLU A 111 4.21 -8.29 13.53
C GLU A 111 4.63 -7.00 12.84
N GLU A 112 5.79 -6.46 13.20
CA GLU A 112 6.31 -5.22 12.64
C GLU A 112 7.73 -5.43 12.16
N GLU A 113 8.04 -4.85 11.01
CA GLU A 113 9.37 -4.87 10.42
C GLU A 113 9.70 -3.49 9.84
N THR A 114 10.91 -3.00 10.11
CA THR A 114 11.47 -1.87 9.38
C THR A 114 12.32 -2.42 8.25
N ARG A 115 11.96 -2.07 7.01
CA ARG A 115 12.69 -2.49 5.82
C ARG A 115 12.98 -1.30 4.91
N PRO A 116 14.04 -1.35 4.09
CA PRO A 116 14.19 -0.35 3.04
C PRO A 116 12.97 -0.42 2.10
N PRO A 117 12.54 0.72 1.52
CA PRO A 117 11.47 0.73 0.54
C PRO A 117 11.76 -0.28 -0.58
N ARG A 118 10.73 -0.98 -1.06
CA ARG A 118 10.88 -1.84 -2.24
C ARG A 118 11.49 -1.01 -3.38
N SER A 119 12.56 -1.52 -4.00
CA SER A 119 13.29 -0.84 -5.06
C SER A 119 12.35 -0.53 -6.22
N SER A 120 11.95 0.73 -6.30
CA SER A 120 11.21 1.30 -7.42
C SER A 120 11.71 2.72 -7.61
N GLY A 121 12.06 3.04 -8.84
CA GLY A 121 12.67 4.30 -9.20
C GLY A 121 12.64 4.48 -10.70
N PHE A 122 13.25 5.57 -11.15
CA PHE A 122 13.28 5.97 -12.54
C PHE A 122 14.73 6.20 -12.98
N ASP A 123 15.04 5.89 -14.23
CA ASP A 123 16.36 6.18 -14.80
C ASP A 123 16.67 7.68 -14.77
N GLN A 124 15.63 8.52 -14.89
CA GLN A 124 15.78 9.96 -14.93
C GLN A 124 15.16 10.66 -13.72
N ARG A 125 15.89 11.62 -13.14
CA ARG A 125 15.46 12.42 -11.99
C ARG A 125 14.10 13.10 -12.21
N GLN A 126 13.87 13.63 -13.41
CA GLN A 126 12.63 14.32 -13.77
C GLN A 126 11.39 13.42 -13.71
N ASP A 127 11.54 12.11 -13.88
CA ASP A 127 10.43 11.18 -13.83
C ASP A 127 10.00 10.93 -12.37
N ALA A 128 10.97 10.86 -11.45
CA ALA A 128 10.71 10.83 -10.01
C ALA A 128 10.00 12.11 -9.56
N VAL A 129 10.47 13.29 -9.99
CA VAL A 129 9.79 14.57 -9.73
C VAL A 129 8.37 14.56 -10.31
N SER A 130 8.21 14.11 -11.56
CA SER A 130 6.91 14.05 -12.23
C SER A 130 5.92 13.09 -11.54
N LEU A 131 6.39 12.02 -10.92
CA LEU A 131 5.56 11.15 -10.09
C LEU A 131 5.02 11.91 -8.87
N ILE A 132 5.89 12.58 -8.11
CA ILE A 132 5.49 13.32 -6.91
C ILE A 132 4.60 14.51 -7.28
N ARG A 133 4.93 15.24 -8.36
CA ARG A 133 4.12 16.36 -8.87
C ARG A 133 2.68 15.93 -9.12
N ARG A 134 2.48 14.78 -9.78
CA ARG A 134 1.15 14.22 -10.05
C ARG A 134 0.42 13.85 -8.75
N ARG A 135 1.12 13.26 -7.78
CA ARG A 135 0.53 12.92 -6.46
C ARG A 135 0.11 14.15 -5.67
N LEU A 136 0.83 15.26 -5.81
CA LEU A 136 0.51 16.55 -5.19
C LEU A 136 -0.46 17.40 -6.02
N CYS A 137 -0.97 16.89 -7.15
CA CYS A 137 -1.86 17.63 -8.06
C CYS A 137 -1.27 18.98 -8.54
N LEU A 138 0.05 19.05 -8.73
CA LEU A 138 0.74 20.27 -9.15
C LEU A 138 0.88 20.35 -10.68
N ARG A 139 0.94 21.58 -11.19
CA ARG A 139 1.21 21.86 -12.62
C ARG A 139 2.70 21.72 -12.93
N PRO A 140 3.09 21.40 -14.18
CA PRO A 140 4.49 21.19 -14.57
C PRO A 140 5.43 22.35 -14.24
N GLU A 141 4.95 23.60 -14.22
CA GLU A 141 5.78 24.77 -13.94
C GLU A 141 6.35 24.78 -12.51
N ARG A 142 5.80 23.95 -11.62
CA ARG A 142 6.26 23.78 -10.23
C ARG A 142 7.36 22.73 -10.07
N ASP A 143 7.83 22.08 -11.13
CA ASP A 143 8.82 20.99 -11.03
C ASP A 143 10.13 21.43 -10.34
N ALA A 144 10.62 22.65 -10.64
CA ALA A 144 11.84 23.17 -10.01
C ALA A 144 11.66 23.41 -8.50
N GLU A 145 10.58 24.11 -8.13
CA GLU A 145 10.21 24.39 -6.74
C GLU A 145 9.96 23.09 -5.94
N LEU A 146 9.29 22.11 -6.55
CA LEU A 146 9.08 20.79 -5.96
C LEU A 146 10.39 20.05 -5.74
N ALA A 147 11.30 20.10 -6.72
CA ALA A 147 12.59 19.45 -6.62
C ALA A 147 13.47 20.05 -5.51
N GLU A 148 13.38 21.35 -5.29
CA GLU A 148 14.02 22.03 -4.15
C GLU A 148 13.36 21.63 -2.83
N ALA A 149 12.03 21.63 -2.75
CA ALA A 149 11.29 21.25 -1.55
C ALA A 149 11.51 19.78 -1.15
N LEU A 150 11.70 18.88 -2.11
CA LEU A 150 12.05 17.48 -1.85
C LEU A 150 13.44 17.33 -1.24
N GLY A 151 14.40 18.19 -1.61
CA GLY A 151 15.77 18.15 -1.11
C GLY A 151 16.38 16.74 -1.16
N ASP A 152 16.95 16.31 -0.04
CA ASP A 152 17.62 15.00 0.10
C ASP A 152 16.64 13.80 0.00
N ARG A 153 15.33 14.04 0.10
CA ARG A 153 14.34 12.97 -0.11
C ARG A 153 14.32 12.49 -1.56
N LEU A 154 14.79 13.30 -2.50
CA LEU A 154 14.94 12.96 -3.92
C LEU A 154 16.39 12.59 -4.22
N ALA A 155 16.66 11.29 -4.29
CA ALA A 155 18.01 10.77 -4.45
C ALA A 155 18.06 9.61 -5.44
N ALA A 156 19.26 9.34 -5.94
CA ALA A 156 19.55 8.14 -6.73
C ALA A 156 20.10 7.04 -5.81
N HIS A 157 19.47 5.87 -5.83
CA HIS A 157 19.92 4.67 -5.15
C HIS A 157 20.08 3.56 -6.18
N ASP A 158 21.23 2.89 -6.19
CA ASP A 158 21.54 1.82 -7.16
C ASP A 158 21.28 2.18 -8.63
N GLY A 159 21.54 3.44 -8.99
CA GLY A 159 21.39 3.95 -10.36
C GLY A 159 19.98 4.41 -10.75
N VAL A 160 18.99 4.32 -9.85
CA VAL A 160 17.62 4.79 -10.09
C VAL A 160 17.22 5.92 -9.14
N TRP A 161 16.54 6.93 -9.67
CA TRP A 161 15.99 8.06 -8.93
C TRP A 161 14.65 7.72 -8.29
N SER A 162 14.51 8.04 -7.01
CA SER A 162 13.24 7.93 -6.29
C SER A 162 13.07 9.09 -5.30
N ALA A 163 11.85 9.26 -4.81
CA ALA A 163 11.56 10.21 -3.75
C ALA A 163 10.67 9.58 -2.68
N GLY A 164 11.08 9.69 -1.42
CA GLY A 164 10.35 9.13 -0.30
C GLY A 164 11.23 8.86 0.92
N PRO A 165 10.67 8.21 1.95
CA PRO A 165 11.44 7.82 3.12
C PRO A 165 12.46 6.73 2.76
N THR A 166 13.61 6.70 3.45
CA THR A 166 14.67 5.71 3.25
C THR A 166 14.40 4.38 3.96
N GLU A 167 13.43 4.37 4.86
CA GLU A 167 12.96 3.20 5.60
C GLU A 167 11.44 3.19 5.62
N GLN A 168 10.86 2.00 5.65
CA GLN A 168 9.44 1.79 5.71
C GLN A 168 9.11 0.81 6.83
N ARG A 169 8.28 1.25 7.78
CA ARG A 169 7.68 0.38 8.79
C ARG A 169 6.47 -0.31 8.20
N VAL A 170 6.54 -1.62 8.16
CA VAL A 170 5.50 -2.51 7.65
C VAL A 170 4.93 -3.30 8.81
N VAL A 171 3.61 -3.42 8.83
CA VAL A 171 2.85 -4.12 9.84
C VAL A 171 2.10 -5.25 9.15
N THR A 172 2.31 -6.46 9.65
CA THR A 172 1.62 -7.67 9.22
C THR A 172 0.61 -8.05 10.28
N LEU A 173 -0.67 -8.01 9.91
CA LEU A 173 -1.78 -8.45 10.74
C LEU A 173 -2.26 -9.81 10.22
N TRP A 174 -2.33 -10.82 11.08
CA TRP A 174 -2.73 -12.16 10.63
C TRP A 174 -3.49 -12.96 11.69
N TRP A 175 -4.39 -13.83 11.24
CA TRP A 175 -5.12 -14.74 12.11
C TRP A 175 -5.41 -16.06 11.40
N ASP A 176 -5.54 -17.12 12.21
CA ASP A 176 -5.95 -18.42 11.72
C ASP A 176 -7.47 -18.55 11.80
N ARG A 177 -8.07 -19.13 10.77
CA ARG A 177 -9.48 -19.51 10.81
C ARG A 177 -9.65 -20.69 11.75
N ARG A 178 -10.57 -20.54 12.71
CA ARG A 178 -11.03 -21.68 13.52
C ARG A 178 -11.91 -22.54 12.60
N GLY A 179 -11.50 -23.79 12.40
CA GLY A 179 -12.29 -24.80 11.70
C GLY A 179 -13.60 -25.12 12.41
#